data_AF-A0A6A5QC40-F1
#
_entry.id   AF-A0A6A5QC40-F1
#
_cell.length_a   1.000
_cell.length_b   1.000
_cell.length_c   1.000
_cell.angle_alpha   90.00
_cell.angle_beta   90.00
_cell.angle_gamma   90.00
#
_symmetry.space_group_name_H-M   'P 1'
#
loop_
_entity.id
_entity.type
_entity.pdbx_description
1 polymer ?
#
loop_
_entity_poly.entity_id
_entity_poly.type
_entity_poly.pdbx_seq_one_letter_code
_entity_poly.pdbx_strand_id
1 'polypeptide(L)' 'MANGWAPFIGLVVVVVFCAAAWLLAPKGENQTVWRSTLVLSAAAMYIMWAITFLAQLHPLISPQRNGLRPELNGGR' A
#
# COMPACT_ATOMS: atom_id res chain seq x y z
N MET A 1 -2.33 -6.38 -14.10
CA MET A 1 -2.80 -7.61 -13.43
C MET A 1 -2.15 -7.65 -12.06
N ALA A 2 -2.94 -7.67 -10.98
CA ALA A 2 -2.40 -7.76 -9.63
C ALA A 2 -1.74 -9.13 -9.46
N ASN A 3 -0.41 -9.16 -9.48
CA ASN A 3 0.39 -10.36 -9.27
C ASN A 3 0.85 -10.39 -7.81
N GLY A 4 1.03 -11.57 -7.22
CA GLY A 4 1.55 -11.73 -5.85
C GLY A 4 2.92 -11.08 -5.63
N TRP A 5 3.61 -10.68 -6.70
CA TRP A 5 4.84 -9.90 -6.67
C TRP A 5 4.66 -8.41 -6.31
N ALA A 6 3.46 -7.85 -6.45
CA ALA A 6 3.23 -6.41 -6.25
C ALA A 6 3.60 -5.91 -4.83
N PRO A 7 3.27 -6.62 -3.73
CA PRO A 7 3.75 -6.25 -2.40
C PRO A 7 5.27 -6.21 -2.30
N PHE A 8 5.97 -7.21 -2.85
CA PHE A 8 7.43 -7.25 -2.79
C PHE A 8 8.09 -6.09 -3.54
N ILE A 9 7.57 -5.73 -4.71
CA ILE A 9 8.06 -4.57 -5.47
C ILE A 9 7.81 -3.28 -4.66
N GLY A 10 6.61 -3.12 -4.10
CA GLY A 10 6.29 -1.99 -3.23
C GLY A 10 7.21 -1.90 -2.01
N LEU A 11 7.52 -3.05 -1.37
CA LEU A 11 8.42 -3.11 -0.23
C LEU A 11 9.82 -2.61 -0.59
N VAL A 12 10.37 -3.06 -1.72
CA VAL A 12 11.71 -2.63 -2.18
C VAL A 12 11.74 -1.12 -2.39
N VAL A 13 10.71 -0.55 -3.01
CA VAL A 13 10.59 0.91 -3.22
C VAL A 13 10.56 1.66 -1.88
N VAL A 14 9.76 1.18 -0.92
CA VAL A 14 9.65 1.79 0.41
C VAL A 14 10.96 1.69 1.19
N VAL A 15 11.65 0.56 1.13
CA VAL A 15 12.96 0.38 1.78
C VAL A 15 14.01 1.33 1.19
N VAL A 16 14.05 1.48 -0.14
CA VAL A 16 14.94 2.44 -0.81
C VAL A 16 14.60 3.87 -0.39
N PHE A 17 13.32 4.23 -0.33
CA PHE A 17 12.88 5.54 0.19
C PHE A 17 13.32 5.76 1.64
N CYS A 18 13.14 4.77 2.52
CA CYS A 18 13.56 4.85 3.92
C CYS A 18 15.09 5.01 4.06
N ALA A 19 15.87 4.28 3.26
CA ALA A 19 17.32 4.42 3.22
C ALA A 19 17.74 5.81 2.73
N ALA A 20 17.09 6.33 1.68
CA ALA A 20 17.33 7.69 1.20
C ALA A 20 16.95 8.74 2.25
N ALA A 21 15.79 8.61 2.90
CA ALA A 21 15.37 9.49 3.98
C ALA A 21 16.36 9.49 5.15
N TRP A 22 16.97 8.33 5.46
CA TRP A 22 17.95 8.23 6.52
C TRP A 22 19.29 8.92 6.19
N LEU A 23 19.79 8.69 4.97
CA LEU A 23 21.10 9.17 4.52
C LEU A 23 21.07 10.64 4.08
N LEU A 24 19.97 11.08 3.46
CA LEU A 24 19.81 12.42 2.90
C LEU A 24 19.12 13.41 3.85
N ALA A 25 18.75 12.98 5.07
CA ALA A 25 18.16 13.87 6.06
C ALA A 25 19.10 15.06 6.38
N PRO A 26 18.59 16.30 6.37
CA PRO A 26 19.39 17.50 6.59
C PRO A 26 20.06 17.43 7.96
N LYS A 27 21.35 17.78 8.00
CA LYS A 27 22.13 17.83 9.23
C LYS A 27 21.73 19.08 10.01
N GLY A 28 21.28 18.89 11.25
CA GLY A 28 20.80 19.96 12.12
C GLY A 28 20.06 19.40 13.32
N GLU A 29 19.52 20.28 14.16
CA GLU A 29 18.81 19.91 15.40
C GLU A 29 17.63 18.96 15.15
N ASN A 30 16.92 19.15 14.03
CA ASN A 30 15.74 18.38 13.67
C ASN A 30 16.04 17.07 12.90
N GLN A 31 17.30 16.66 12.76
CA GLN A 31 17.67 15.51 11.93
C GLN A 31 16.95 14.22 12.36
N THR A 32 16.86 13.98 13.67
CA THR A 32 16.16 12.79 14.21
C THR A 32 14.68 12.82 13.89
N VAL A 33 14.03 13.98 13.96
CA VAL A 33 12.61 14.16 13.61
C VAL A 33 12.39 13.85 12.13
N TRP A 34 13.25 14.38 11.25
CA TRP A 34 13.19 14.06 9.81
C TRP A 34 13.30 12.56 9.54
N ARG A 35 14.28 11.90 10.15
CA ARG A 35 14.49 10.46 9.97
C ARG A 35 13.32 9.63 10.49
N SER A 36 12.86 9.90 11.70
CA SER A 36 11.83 9.08 12.35
C SER A 36 10.46 9.30 11.70
N THR A 37 10.06 10.54 11.42
CA THR A 37 8.76 10.84 10.81
C THR A 37 8.64 10.25 9.42
N LEU A 38 9.64 10.44 8.54
CA LEU A 38 9.58 9.92 7.17
C LEU A 38 9.56 8.38 7.13
N VAL A 39 10.43 7.73 7.92
CA VAL A 39 10.51 6.26 7.95
C VAL A 39 9.24 5.66 8.55
N LEU A 40 8.76 6.20 9.68
CA LEU A 40 7.57 5.67 10.35
C LEU A 40 6.31 5.86 9.50
N SER A 41 6.13 7.04 8.89
CA SER A 41 4.98 7.28 8.01
C SER A 41 5.02 6.36 6.79
N ALA A 42 6.17 6.20 6.13
CA ALA A 42 6.29 5.32 4.97
C ALA A 42 5.99 3.85 5.32
N ALA A 43 6.51 3.37 6.46
CA ALA A 43 6.23 2.03 6.96
C ALA A 43 4.74 1.83 7.26
N ALA A 44 4.11 2.76 7.97
CA ALA A 44 2.69 2.66 8.35
C ALA A 44 1.77 2.65 7.12
N MET A 45 2.00 3.55 6.17
CA MET A 45 1.23 3.60 4.92
C MET A 45 1.40 2.32 4.10
N TYR A 46 2.63 1.81 3.99
CA TYR A 46 2.91 0.57 3.27
C TYR A 46 2.24 -0.65 3.91
N ILE A 47 2.31 -0.80 5.24
CA ILE A 47 1.69 -1.94 5.93
C ILE A 47 0.17 -1.92 5.75
N MET A 48 -0.48 -0.76 5.92
CA MET A 48 -1.92 -0.63 5.70
C MET A 48 -2.31 -1.03 4.26
N TRP A 49 -1.59 -0.52 3.27
CA TRP A 49 -1.80 -0.88 1.87
C TRP A 49 -1.55 -2.38 1.61
N ALA A 50 -0.46 -2.95 2.13
CA ALA A 50 -0.09 -4.34 1.89
C ALA A 50 -1.14 -5.30 2.45
N ILE A 51 -1.63 -5.05 3.67
CA ILE A 51 -2.67 -5.88 4.30
C ILE A 51 -3.96 -5.83 3.47
N THR A 52 -4.42 -4.63 3.07
CA THR A 52 -5.65 -4.47 2.29
C THR A 52 -5.54 -5.10 0.90
N PHE A 53 -4.36 -5.04 0.28
CA PHE A 53 -4.09 -5.74 -0.98
C PHE A 53 -4.11 -7.27 -0.81
N LEU A 54 -3.42 -7.80 0.21
CA LEU A 54 -3.35 -9.24 0.46
C LEU A 54 -4.73 -9.84 0.78
N ALA A 55 -5.59 -9.08 1.45
CA ALA A 55 -6.97 -9.48 1.72
C ALA A 55 -7.79 -9.73 0.44
N GLN A 56 -7.41 -9.12 -0.68
CA GLN A 56 -8.11 -9.23 -1.97
C GLN A 56 -7.40 -10.15 -2.97
N LEU A 57 -6.18 -10.62 -2.69
CA LEU A 57 -5.36 -11.34 -3.68
C LEU A 57 -5.91 -12.74 -4.03
N HIS A 58 -6.46 -13.46 -3.06
CA HIS A 58 -7.13 -14.75 -3.25
C HIS A 58 -8.46 -14.76 -2.49
N PRO A 59 -9.51 -14.11 -3.04
CA PRO A 59 -10.77 -13.95 -2.32
C PRO A 59 -11.51 -15.28 -2.20
N LEU A 60 -11.96 -15.60 -0.99
CA LEU A 60 -12.81 -16.77 -0.73
C LEU A 60 -14.30 -16.48 -0.96
N ILE A 61 -14.67 -15.20 -0.95
CA ILE A 61 -16.04 -14.73 -1.08
C ILE A 61 -16.10 -13.81 -2.31
N SER A 62 -17.12 -14.02 -3.14
CA SER A 62 -17.42 -13.15 -4.27
C SER A 62 -18.51 -12.15 -3.89
N PRO A 63 -18.47 -10.91 -4.41
CA PRO A 63 -19.50 -9.92 -4.13
C PRO A 63 -20.87 -10.42 -4.59
N GLN A 64 -21.87 -10.32 -3.72
CA GLN A 64 -23.28 -10.58 -4.03
C GLN A 64 -24.03 -9.25 -4.01
N ARG A 65 -24.76 -8.94 -5.07
CA ARG A 65 -25.52 -7.68 -5.16
C ARG A 65 -26.92 -7.93 -5.73
N ASN A 66 -27.93 -7.57 -4.94
CA ASN A 66 -29.32 -7.55 -5.37
C ASN A 66 -29.67 -6.12 -5.83
N GLY A 67 -30.34 -5.95 -6.98
CA GLY A 67 -30.69 -4.63 -7.51
C GLY A 67 -29.60 -3.98 -8.36
N LEU A 68 -29.05 -4.72 -9.33
CA LEU A 68 -28.39 -4.08 -10.46
C LEU A 68 -29.44 -3.30 -11.26
N ARG A 69 -29.02 -2.19 -11.86
CA ARG A 69 -29.93 -1.48 -12.78
C ARG A 69 -30.22 -2.40 -13.97
N PRO A 70 -31.45 -2.43 -14.50
CA PRO A 70 -31.85 -3.39 -15.53
C PRO A 70 -30.92 -3.40 -16.75
N GLU A 71 -30.41 -2.24 -17.15
CA GLU A 71 -29.50 -2.07 -18.28
C GLU A 71 -28.09 -2.67 -18.07
N LEU A 72 -27.68 -2.87 -16.81
CA LEU A 72 -26.40 -3.49 -16.44
C LEU A 72 -26.53 -4.97 -16.08
N ASN A 73 -27.75 -5.49 -16.01
CA ASN A 73 -28.04 -6.84 -15.54
C ASN A 73 -28.05 -7.88 -16.68
N GLY A 74 -27.46 -7.56 -17.83
CA GLY A 74 -27.30 -8.50 -18.95
C GLY A 74 -28.62 -9.00 -19.56
N GLY A 75 -29.71 -8.23 -19.42
CA GLY A 75 -31.03 -8.59 -19.95
C GLY A 75 -31.90 -9.44 -19.01
N ARG A 76 -31.60 -9.50 -17.71
CA ARG A 76 -32.42 -10.11 -16.67
C ARG A 76 -32.99 -9.10 -15.68
#